data_AF-A0A4Q2XPD7-F1
#
_entry.id   AF-A0A4Q2XPD7-F1
#
_cell.length_a   1.000
_cell.length_b   1.000
_cell.length_c   1.000
_cell.angle_alpha   90.00
_cell.angle_beta   90.00
_cell.angle_gamma   90.00
#
_symmetry.space_group_name_H-M   'P 1'
#
loop_
_entity.id
_entity.type
_entity.pdbx_description
1 polymer ?
#
loop_
_entity_poly.entity_id
_entity_poly.type
_entity_poly.pdbx_seq_one_letter_code
_entity_poly.pdbx_strand_id
1 'polypeptide(L)'
;MASSCRGKWSPAAPPWTACAACRKPLSEPPSPSPPFMKKIVFRVNYHTVPGQSLWVRISVKIGDLAFDHLLPMRCISGTQWQTEWETGWSTSAGFLLFTYRYVFRQEGNGVELEEWGGPRMIGAFEDAVVALDTWCSAGTVDHAYETKAFDAVIKPRVTGSVESRGNHDFQLRMAAVPEGSVVCLLGNAEELGGWDPARALVMTEAAPNLWKVRVGMAPGRDVEY
;
A
#
# COMPACT_ATOMS: atom_id res chain seq x y z
N MET A 1 -55.52 -58.68 54.38
CA MET A 1 -56.65 -58.37 55.30
C MET A 1 -56.10 -57.60 56.49
N ALA A 2 -56.83 -56.55 56.92
CA ALA A 2 -56.65 -55.71 58.13
C ALA A 2 -55.34 -54.87 58.20
N SER A 3 -55.32 -53.57 57.95
CA SER A 3 -55.94 -52.40 58.63
C SER A 3 -55.20 -51.86 59.88
N SER A 4 -55.10 -50.52 59.93
CA SER A 4 -54.98 -49.65 61.14
C SER A 4 -53.58 -49.46 61.76
N CYS A 5 -53.13 -48.28 62.22
CA CYS A 5 -53.59 -46.88 62.17
C CYS A 5 -52.43 -45.94 62.62
N ARG A 6 -52.42 -44.72 62.05
CA ARG A 6 -52.06 -43.40 62.61
C ARG A 6 -50.72 -43.15 63.32
N GLY A 7 -50.04 -42.09 62.87
CA GLY A 7 -49.17 -41.23 63.68
C GLY A 7 -48.48 -40.16 62.84
N LYS A 8 -48.96 -38.90 62.91
CA LYS A 8 -48.37 -37.72 62.23
C LYS A 8 -47.14 -37.22 62.98
N TRP A 9 -46.05 -36.87 62.29
CA TRP A 9 -45.35 -35.57 62.47
C TRP A 9 -44.32 -35.29 61.37
N SER A 10 -44.16 -34.02 61.05
CA SER A 10 -43.41 -33.43 59.92
C SER A 10 -41.91 -33.76 59.90
N PRO A 11 -41.30 -33.92 58.71
CA PRO A 11 -39.88 -33.75 58.55
C PRO A 11 -39.52 -32.28 58.30
N ALA A 12 -38.42 -31.89 58.92
CA ALA A 12 -37.78 -30.57 58.88
C ALA A 12 -37.52 -30.05 57.45
N ALA A 13 -37.58 -28.72 57.33
CA ALA A 13 -37.21 -27.97 56.13
C ALA A 13 -35.71 -28.15 55.78
N PRO A 14 -35.34 -28.24 54.49
CA PRO A 14 -33.98 -27.99 54.06
C PRO A 14 -33.74 -26.50 53.76
N PRO A 15 -32.50 -26.01 53.91
CA PRO A 15 -32.19 -24.59 54.01
C PRO A 15 -31.60 -24.07 52.70
N TRP A 16 -32.31 -23.19 52.00
CA TRP A 16 -31.70 -22.06 51.27
C TRP A 16 -32.82 -21.23 50.64
N THR A 17 -33.30 -20.27 51.41
CA THR A 17 -33.89 -19.06 50.87
C THR A 17 -32.74 -18.24 50.29
N ALA A 18 -32.34 -18.51 49.04
CA ALA A 18 -31.46 -17.61 48.32
C ALA A 18 -32.33 -16.52 47.67
N CYS A 19 -32.24 -15.34 48.27
CA CYS A 19 -32.72 -14.05 47.80
C CYS A 19 -32.70 -13.94 46.27
N ALA A 20 -33.75 -13.32 45.72
CA ALA A 20 -33.80 -12.82 44.35
C ALA A 20 -32.63 -11.86 44.11
N ALA A 21 -31.49 -12.45 43.74
CA ALA A 21 -30.24 -11.77 43.52
C ALA A 21 -30.35 -10.92 42.25
N CYS A 22 -30.02 -9.64 42.45
CA CYS A 22 -29.53 -8.67 41.49
C CYS A 22 -28.98 -9.31 40.19
N ARG A 23 -29.83 -9.50 39.17
CA ARG A 23 -29.35 -9.71 37.79
C ARG A 23 -29.12 -8.33 37.20
N LYS A 24 -27.87 -7.84 37.28
CA LYS A 24 -27.44 -6.80 36.34
C LYS A 24 -27.67 -7.33 34.93
N PRO A 25 -28.23 -6.54 34.00
CA PRO A 25 -28.29 -6.94 32.61
C PRO A 25 -26.87 -7.21 32.13
N LEU A 26 -26.66 -8.34 31.45
CA LEU A 26 -25.43 -8.63 30.75
C LEU A 26 -25.24 -7.49 29.74
N SER A 27 -24.21 -6.66 29.90
CA SER A 27 -23.82 -5.68 28.89
C SER A 27 -23.55 -6.44 27.59
N GLU A 28 -24.17 -6.03 26.49
CA GLU A 28 -23.78 -6.48 25.16
C GLU A 28 -22.25 -6.36 25.02
N PRO A 29 -21.56 -7.36 24.45
CA PRO A 29 -20.16 -7.19 24.14
C PRO A 29 -20.02 -5.94 23.26
N PRO A 30 -18.98 -5.10 23.49
CA PRO A 30 -18.78 -3.93 22.65
C PRO A 30 -18.74 -4.40 21.19
N SER A 31 -19.60 -3.80 20.36
CA SER A 31 -19.57 -3.98 18.91
C SER A 31 -18.11 -3.94 18.44
N PRO A 32 -17.64 -4.92 17.65
CA PRO A 32 -16.28 -4.85 17.13
C PRO A 32 -16.16 -3.54 16.36
N SER A 33 -15.29 -2.64 16.82
CA SER A 33 -14.88 -1.47 16.06
C SER A 33 -14.61 -1.91 14.63
N PRO A 34 -15.14 -1.20 13.60
CA PRO A 34 -14.97 -1.62 12.22
C PRO A 34 -13.48 -1.85 11.95
N PRO A 35 -13.11 -2.92 11.24
CA PRO A 35 -11.70 -3.17 10.91
C PRO A 35 -11.14 -1.91 10.26
N PHE A 36 -10.05 -1.37 10.79
CA PHE A 36 -9.38 -0.21 10.20
C PHE A 36 -8.99 -0.56 8.77
N MET A 37 -9.79 -0.08 7.82
CA MET A 37 -9.55 -0.29 6.39
C MET A 37 -8.42 0.63 5.98
N LYS A 38 -7.48 0.07 5.21
CA LYS A 38 -6.37 0.84 4.68
C LYS A 38 -6.76 1.46 3.34
N LYS A 39 -6.33 2.69 3.13
CA LYS A 39 -6.63 3.46 1.92
C LYS A 39 -5.37 3.73 1.10
N ILE A 40 -5.45 3.49 -0.20
CA ILE A 40 -4.40 3.84 -1.15
C ILE A 40 -4.98 4.81 -2.18
N VAL A 41 -4.30 5.92 -2.38
CA VAL A 41 -4.60 6.88 -3.45
C VAL A 41 -3.51 6.76 -4.50
N PHE A 42 -3.87 6.29 -5.69
CA PHE A 42 -2.95 6.22 -6.83
C PHE A 42 -3.05 7.51 -7.62
N ARG A 43 -1.93 8.17 -7.85
CA ARG A 43 -1.82 9.34 -8.73
C ARG A 43 -0.70 9.11 -9.73
N VAL A 44 -1.01 9.28 -11.01
CA VAL A 44 -0.02 9.16 -12.08
C VAL A 44 -0.04 10.38 -12.96
N ASN A 45 1.16 10.88 -13.26
CA ASN A 45 1.35 11.94 -14.24
C ASN A 45 1.43 11.33 -15.65
N TYR A 46 0.45 11.67 -16.49
CA TYR A 46 0.38 11.28 -17.90
C TYR A 46 -0.63 12.16 -18.65
N HIS A 47 -0.27 12.61 -19.85
CA HIS A 47 -1.15 13.38 -20.71
C HIS A 47 -1.93 12.47 -21.65
N THR A 48 -3.24 12.69 -21.73
CA THR A 48 -4.17 11.91 -22.56
C THR A 48 -4.98 12.83 -23.47
N VAL A 49 -5.37 12.33 -24.64
CA VAL A 49 -6.34 12.99 -25.54
C VAL A 49 -7.73 12.31 -25.44
N PRO A 50 -8.80 12.94 -25.96
CA PRO A 50 -10.12 12.32 -26.00
C PRO A 50 -10.10 10.90 -26.62
N GLY A 51 -10.82 9.96 -26.00
CA GLY A 51 -10.82 8.55 -26.38
C GLY A 51 -9.70 7.72 -25.76
N GLN A 52 -8.86 8.31 -24.91
CA GLN A 52 -7.86 7.61 -24.10
C GLN A 52 -8.27 7.60 -22.61
N SER A 53 -7.96 6.51 -21.92
CA SER A 53 -8.21 6.39 -20.48
C SER A 53 -7.07 5.65 -19.77
N LEU A 54 -6.92 5.94 -18.49
CA LEU A 54 -5.99 5.24 -17.61
C LEU A 54 -6.74 4.43 -16.55
N TRP A 55 -6.14 3.29 -16.21
CA TRP A 55 -6.63 2.34 -15.24
C TRP A 55 -5.48 1.88 -14.35
N VAL A 56 -5.79 1.37 -13.17
CA VAL A 56 -4.82 0.70 -12.29
C VAL A 56 -5.23 -0.75 -12.16
N ARG A 57 -4.33 -1.67 -12.52
CA ARG A 57 -4.45 -3.10 -12.20
C ARG A 57 -3.72 -3.36 -10.91
N ILE A 58 -4.41 -3.89 -9.91
CA ILE A 58 -3.89 -4.22 -8.58
C ILE A 58 -3.99 -5.73 -8.41
N SER A 59 -2.85 -6.39 -8.27
CA SER A 59 -2.75 -7.83 -8.02
C SER A 59 -2.43 -8.07 -6.56
N VAL A 60 -3.35 -8.74 -5.86
CA VAL A 60 -3.25 -9.06 -4.42
C VAL A 60 -3.04 -10.56 -4.27
N LYS A 61 -2.04 -10.95 -3.49
CA LYS A 61 -1.80 -12.36 -3.15
C LYS A 61 -2.00 -12.62 -1.67
N ILE A 62 -2.83 -13.60 -1.35
CA ILE A 62 -3.15 -14.05 0.02
C ILE A 62 -2.96 -15.56 0.07
N GLY A 63 -1.82 -16.02 0.57
CA GLY A 63 -1.43 -17.43 0.46
C GLY A 63 -1.37 -17.86 -1.01
N ASP A 64 -2.18 -18.84 -1.39
CA ASP A 64 -2.29 -19.35 -2.77
C ASP A 64 -3.38 -18.66 -3.60
N LEU A 65 -4.18 -17.79 -2.99
CA LEU A 65 -5.22 -17.04 -3.69
C LEU A 65 -4.65 -15.76 -4.29
N ALA A 66 -4.96 -15.52 -5.57
CA ALA A 66 -4.62 -14.31 -6.29
C ALA A 66 -5.89 -13.60 -6.75
N PHE A 67 -5.97 -12.31 -6.52
CA PHE A 67 -7.08 -11.45 -6.92
C PHE A 67 -6.55 -10.26 -7.71
N ASP A 68 -7.21 -9.95 -8.82
CA ASP A 68 -6.93 -8.75 -9.61
C ASP A 68 -8.11 -7.77 -9.53
N HIS A 69 -7.80 -6.52 -9.20
CA HIS A 69 -8.72 -5.40 -9.30
C HIS A 69 -8.28 -4.50 -10.44
N LEU A 70 -9.20 -4.16 -11.35
CA LEU A 70 -8.94 -3.19 -12.41
C LEU A 70 -9.83 -1.98 -12.19
N LEU A 71 -9.22 -0.86 -11.76
CA LEU A 71 -9.93 0.34 -11.35
C LEU A 71 -9.76 1.45 -12.39
N PRO A 72 -10.84 2.09 -12.85
CA PRO A 72 -10.72 3.26 -13.71
C PRO A 72 -10.12 4.42 -12.93
N MET A 73 -9.27 5.20 -13.61
CA MET A 73 -8.78 6.46 -13.07
C MET A 73 -9.62 7.61 -13.58
N ARG A 74 -9.71 8.68 -12.78
CA ARG A 74 -10.28 9.96 -13.18
C ARG A 74 -9.17 10.95 -13.50
N CYS A 75 -9.33 11.68 -14.60
CA CYS A 75 -8.48 12.81 -14.93
C CYS A 75 -8.80 13.97 -13.97
N ILE A 76 -7.83 14.39 -13.15
CA ILE A 76 -8.00 15.48 -12.18
C ILE A 76 -7.38 16.79 -12.66
N SER A 77 -6.44 16.70 -13.61
CA SER A 77 -5.88 17.83 -14.35
C SER A 77 -5.44 17.35 -15.73
N GLY A 78 -5.07 18.25 -16.66
CA GLY A 78 -4.66 17.86 -18.02
C GLY A 78 -3.47 16.89 -18.11
N THR A 79 -2.74 16.68 -17.01
CA THR A 79 -1.55 15.81 -16.95
C THR A 79 -1.57 14.84 -15.78
N GLN A 80 -2.66 14.77 -14.99
CA GLN A 80 -2.69 13.95 -13.78
C GLN A 80 -3.99 13.16 -13.65
N TRP A 81 -3.84 11.89 -13.33
CA TRP A 81 -4.92 10.94 -13.13
C TRP A 81 -4.91 10.38 -11.72
N GLN A 82 -6.08 10.13 -11.14
CA GLN A 82 -6.21 9.61 -9.78
C GLN A 82 -7.24 8.48 -9.70
N THR A 83 -6.98 7.48 -8.88
CA THR A 83 -8.01 6.56 -8.36
C THR A 83 -7.74 6.21 -6.90
N GLU A 84 -8.73 5.65 -6.23
CA GLU A 84 -8.64 5.29 -4.81
C GLU A 84 -9.03 3.83 -4.66
N TRP A 85 -8.32 3.13 -3.77
CA TRP A 85 -8.60 1.75 -3.43
C TRP A 85 -8.59 1.58 -1.92
N GLU A 86 -9.69 1.05 -1.40
CA GLU A 86 -9.78 0.60 -0.02
C GLU A 86 -9.55 -0.89 0.00
N THR A 87 -8.58 -1.33 0.81
CA THR A 87 -8.10 -2.71 0.75
C THR A 87 -9.16 -3.72 1.20
N GLY A 88 -10.16 -3.30 1.98
CA GLY A 88 -11.23 -4.17 2.49
C GLY A 88 -10.85 -5.01 3.71
N TRP A 89 -9.61 -4.88 4.23
CA TRP A 89 -9.10 -5.69 5.35
C TRP A 89 -8.11 -4.89 6.22
N SER A 90 -8.08 -5.21 7.51
CA SER A 90 -7.10 -4.68 8.48
C SER A 90 -5.81 -5.51 8.43
N THR A 91 -4.66 -4.86 8.26
CA THR A 91 -3.34 -5.50 8.09
C THR A 91 -2.73 -6.00 9.40
N SER A 92 -3.53 -6.33 10.41
CA SER A 92 -3.05 -6.85 11.69
C SER A 92 -2.57 -8.31 11.63
N ALA A 93 -2.71 -8.99 10.49
CA ALA A 93 -2.15 -10.31 10.24
C ALA A 93 -1.33 -10.31 8.94
N GLY A 94 -0.11 -10.85 9.01
CA GLY A 94 0.95 -10.65 8.05
C GLY A 94 0.73 -11.16 6.62
N PHE A 95 1.65 -10.70 5.76
CA PHE A 95 1.94 -11.15 4.39
C PHE A 95 0.94 -10.81 3.28
N LEU A 96 0.22 -9.70 3.37
CA LEU A 96 -0.39 -9.17 2.16
C LEU A 96 0.63 -8.39 1.34
N LEU A 97 1.09 -9.04 0.26
CA LEU A 97 1.81 -8.36 -0.80
C LEU A 97 0.80 -8.07 -1.91
N PHE A 98 0.63 -6.79 -2.22
CA PHE A 98 -0.02 -6.39 -3.44
C PHE A 98 0.98 -5.69 -4.33
N THR A 99 0.74 -5.82 -5.63
CA THR A 99 1.50 -5.12 -6.65
C THR A 99 0.52 -4.41 -7.56
N TYR A 100 0.96 -3.36 -8.23
CA TYR A 100 0.10 -2.63 -9.15
C TYR A 100 0.85 -2.20 -10.40
N ARG A 101 0.09 -1.98 -11.48
CA ARG A 101 0.55 -1.39 -12.73
C ARG A 101 -0.51 -0.46 -13.28
N TYR A 102 -0.06 0.59 -13.95
CA TYR A 102 -0.95 1.43 -14.74
C TYR A 102 -1.24 0.75 -16.09
N VAL A 103 -2.46 0.95 -16.59
CA VAL A 103 -2.93 0.41 -17.88
C VAL A 103 -3.52 1.55 -18.70
N PHE A 104 -2.98 1.75 -19.89
CA PHE A 104 -3.48 2.69 -20.88
C PHE A 104 -4.45 1.99 -21.83
N ARG A 105 -5.58 2.65 -22.13
CA ARG A 105 -6.58 2.16 -23.07
C ARG A 105 -6.96 3.22 -24.09
N GLN A 106 -7.09 2.80 -25.34
CA GLN A 106 -7.61 3.62 -26.43
C GLN A 106 -8.90 3.01 -27.00
N GLU A 107 -9.99 3.76 -26.90
CA GLU A 107 -11.33 3.28 -27.25
C GLU A 107 -11.50 3.04 -28.75
N GLY A 108 -10.87 3.86 -29.60
CA GLY A 108 -11.07 3.83 -31.06
C GLY A 108 -10.47 2.62 -31.78
N ASN A 109 -9.48 1.94 -31.20
CA ASN A 109 -8.80 0.79 -31.81
C ASN A 109 -8.64 -0.41 -30.87
N GLY A 110 -9.14 -0.31 -29.63
CA GLY A 110 -9.05 -1.37 -28.63
C GLY A 110 -7.64 -1.61 -28.08
N VAL A 111 -6.69 -0.71 -28.31
CA VAL A 111 -5.32 -0.84 -27.78
C VAL A 111 -5.35 -0.76 -26.25
N GLU A 112 -4.79 -1.79 -25.61
CA GLU A 112 -4.49 -1.83 -24.19
C GLU A 112 -2.98 -2.02 -24.02
N LEU A 113 -2.35 -1.11 -23.27
CA LEU A 113 -0.92 -1.16 -22.97
C LEU A 113 -0.72 -1.15 -21.46
N GLU A 114 0.00 -2.15 -20.94
CA GLU A 114 0.49 -2.10 -19.57
C GLU A 114 1.72 -1.19 -19.47
N GLU A 115 1.88 -0.58 -18.30
CA GLU A 115 3.10 0.09 -17.91
C GLU A 115 4.33 -0.81 -18.13
N TRP A 116 5.40 -0.24 -18.68
CA TRP A 116 6.63 -0.96 -18.93
C TRP A 116 7.38 -1.27 -17.63
N GLY A 117 7.88 -2.50 -17.53
CA GLY A 117 8.72 -2.95 -16.42
C GLY A 117 8.00 -3.87 -15.43
N GLY A 118 8.65 -4.09 -14.28
CA GLY A 118 8.11 -4.90 -13.19
C GLY A 118 6.93 -4.20 -12.49
N PRO A 119 6.07 -4.97 -11.79
CA PRO A 119 4.95 -4.35 -11.08
C PRO A 119 5.47 -3.52 -9.90
N ARG A 120 4.78 -2.42 -9.61
CA ARG A 120 5.12 -1.52 -8.49
C ARG A 120 4.64 -2.13 -7.18
N MET A 121 5.36 -1.85 -6.10
CA MET A 121 5.02 -2.30 -4.75
C MET A 121 5.02 -1.11 -3.80
N ILE A 122 4.05 -1.07 -2.88
CA ILE A 122 4.04 -0.15 -1.76
C ILE A 122 4.46 -0.93 -0.51
N GLY A 123 5.34 -0.33 0.29
CA GLY A 123 5.77 -0.89 1.57
C GLY A 123 4.65 -0.92 2.60
N ALA A 124 4.96 -1.33 3.83
CA ALA A 124 4.00 -1.22 4.93
C ALA A 124 3.68 0.26 5.21
N PHE A 125 2.39 0.57 5.36
CA PHE A 125 1.88 1.89 5.76
C PHE A 125 0.81 1.71 6.85
N GLU A 126 0.50 2.77 7.60
CA GLU A 126 -0.46 2.72 8.71
C GLU A 126 -1.90 2.83 8.20
N ASP A 127 -2.46 4.03 8.06
CA ASP A 127 -3.87 4.21 7.70
C ASP A 127 -4.05 4.42 6.19
N ALA A 128 -3.27 5.34 5.64
CA ALA A 128 -3.37 5.73 4.24
C ALA A 128 -2.01 6.00 3.62
N VAL A 129 -1.92 5.81 2.31
CA VAL A 129 -0.75 6.12 1.52
C VAL A 129 -1.15 6.71 0.17
N VAL A 130 -0.34 7.66 -0.31
CA VAL A 130 -0.47 8.23 -1.66
C VAL A 130 0.71 7.73 -2.49
N ALA A 131 0.42 7.04 -3.60
CA ALA A 131 1.41 6.71 -4.61
C ALA A 131 1.44 7.83 -5.64
N LEU A 132 2.58 8.55 -5.72
CA LEU A 132 2.83 9.61 -6.69
C LEU A 132 3.79 9.06 -7.75
N ASP A 133 3.24 8.71 -8.91
CA ASP A 133 3.98 8.05 -9.98
C ASP A 133 4.02 8.87 -11.27
N THR A 134 4.97 8.51 -12.12
CA THR A 134 5.01 8.91 -13.53
C THR A 134 4.90 7.65 -14.37
N TRP A 135 4.09 7.70 -15.43
CA TRP A 135 3.89 6.57 -16.33
C TRP A 135 5.21 6.11 -16.98
N CYS A 136 5.54 4.83 -16.83
CA CYS A 136 6.66 4.20 -17.52
C CYS A 136 6.24 3.69 -18.91
N SER A 137 6.54 4.47 -19.96
CA SER A 137 6.33 4.02 -21.35
C SER A 137 7.55 3.28 -21.88
N ALA A 138 7.34 2.16 -22.58
CA ALA A 138 8.41 1.40 -23.22
C ALA A 138 9.25 2.22 -24.23
N GLY A 139 8.71 3.35 -24.69
CA GLY A 139 9.40 4.27 -25.61
C GLY A 139 10.17 5.40 -24.94
N THR A 140 10.24 5.50 -23.61
CA THR A 140 11.08 6.55 -22.99
C THR A 140 12.56 6.18 -23.08
N VAL A 141 13.39 7.22 -23.23
CA VAL A 141 14.84 7.08 -23.40
C VAL A 141 15.47 6.33 -22.22
N ASP A 142 14.99 6.56 -21.00
CA ASP A 142 15.55 5.95 -19.80
C ASP A 142 15.39 4.41 -19.79
N HIS A 143 14.29 3.89 -20.33
CA HIS A 143 14.05 2.45 -20.43
C HIS A 143 14.79 1.79 -21.60
N ALA A 144 15.25 2.56 -22.60
CA ALA A 144 16.06 2.00 -23.68
C ALA A 144 17.36 1.38 -23.14
N TYR A 145 17.91 1.96 -22.08
CA TYR A 145 19.10 1.46 -21.36
C TYR A 145 18.84 0.21 -20.50
N GLU A 146 17.58 -0.17 -20.30
CA GLU A 146 17.19 -1.40 -19.60
C GLU A 146 16.94 -2.58 -20.57
N THR A 147 17.27 -2.43 -21.85
CA THR A 147 17.17 -3.52 -22.83
C THR A 147 18.40 -4.42 -22.78
N LYS A 148 18.23 -5.69 -23.20
CA LYS A 148 19.32 -6.69 -23.23
C LYS A 148 20.59 -6.24 -23.95
N ALA A 149 20.47 -5.32 -24.90
CA ALA A 149 21.63 -4.78 -25.61
C ALA A 149 22.55 -3.97 -24.68
N PHE A 150 21.98 -3.25 -23.71
CA PHE A 150 22.73 -2.44 -22.75
C PHE A 150 23.11 -3.20 -21.50
N ASP A 151 22.37 -4.26 -21.11
CA ASP A 151 22.77 -5.16 -20.02
C ASP A 151 24.18 -5.75 -20.24
N ALA A 152 24.60 -5.93 -21.50
CA ALA A 152 25.92 -6.43 -21.85
C ALA A 152 27.05 -5.40 -21.68
N VAL A 153 26.73 -4.11 -21.59
CA VAL A 153 27.70 -3.00 -21.60
C VAL A 153 27.69 -2.22 -20.29
N ILE A 154 26.54 -2.13 -19.62
CA ILE A 154 26.41 -1.49 -18.31
C ILE A 154 26.94 -2.46 -17.24
N LYS A 155 28.01 -2.04 -16.56
CA LYS A 155 28.57 -2.82 -15.45
C LYS A 155 27.54 -2.91 -14.31
N PRO A 156 27.31 -4.08 -13.72
CA PRO A 156 26.50 -4.21 -12.51
C PRO A 156 27.07 -3.36 -11.39
N ARG A 157 26.21 -2.60 -10.69
CA ARG A 157 26.60 -1.89 -9.46
C ARG A 157 26.30 -2.75 -8.24
N VAL A 158 27.02 -2.50 -7.16
CA VAL A 158 26.75 -3.16 -5.87
C VAL A 158 25.45 -2.59 -5.31
N THR A 159 24.46 -3.46 -5.09
CA THR A 159 23.21 -3.05 -4.45
C THR A 159 23.38 -2.94 -2.94
N GLY A 160 22.75 -1.93 -2.36
CA GLY A 160 22.79 -1.67 -0.92
C GLY A 160 21.46 -1.87 -0.23
N SER A 161 21.47 -1.93 1.10
CA SER A 161 20.25 -1.84 1.89
C SER A 161 19.86 -0.37 2.06
N VAL A 162 18.58 -0.07 1.81
CA VAL A 162 18.00 1.24 2.15
C VAL A 162 17.72 1.25 3.65
N GLU A 163 17.97 2.38 4.31
CA GLU A 163 17.55 2.54 5.71
C GLU A 163 16.03 2.39 5.82
N SER A 164 15.57 1.64 6.82
CA SER A 164 14.15 1.30 6.96
C SER A 164 13.31 2.41 7.60
N ARG A 165 13.92 3.50 8.07
CA ARG A 165 13.26 4.55 8.83
C ARG A 165 12.71 5.65 7.92
N GLY A 166 11.44 5.99 8.14
CA GLY A 166 10.75 7.10 7.47
C GLY A 166 9.40 6.68 6.91
N ASN A 167 8.60 7.67 6.56
CA ASN A 167 7.21 7.53 6.10
C ASN A 167 7.03 7.96 4.64
N HIS A 168 8.09 8.42 3.98
CA HIS A 168 8.10 8.76 2.56
C HIS A 168 9.14 7.91 1.84
N ASP A 169 8.69 7.19 0.80
CA ASP A 169 9.51 6.33 -0.04
C ASP A 169 9.71 6.98 -1.41
N PHE A 170 10.92 7.45 -1.69
CA PHE A 170 11.30 7.97 -3.01
C PHE A 170 11.96 6.87 -3.83
N GLN A 171 11.51 6.69 -5.07
CA GLN A 171 12.03 5.68 -5.97
C GLN A 171 12.32 6.31 -7.33
N LEU A 172 13.53 6.10 -7.84
CA LEU A 172 13.95 6.51 -9.17
C LEU A 172 14.45 5.29 -9.93
N ARG A 173 14.00 5.14 -11.16
CA ARG A 173 14.54 4.14 -12.09
C ARG A 173 15.52 4.81 -13.03
N MET A 174 16.79 4.41 -12.98
CA MET A 174 17.84 4.99 -13.80
C MET A 174 18.99 4.00 -14.00
N ALA A 175 19.18 3.55 -15.24
CA ALA A 175 20.24 2.61 -15.60
C ALA A 175 21.58 3.30 -15.85
N ALA A 176 21.57 4.41 -16.58
CA ALA A 176 22.77 5.09 -17.06
C ALA A 176 23.34 6.12 -16.06
N VAL A 177 23.77 5.67 -14.87
CA VAL A 177 24.55 6.49 -13.93
C VAL A 177 26.05 6.34 -14.23
N PRO A 178 26.79 7.42 -14.52
CA PRO A 178 28.23 7.37 -14.80
C PRO A 178 29.05 6.78 -13.65
N GLU A 179 30.20 6.18 -13.99
CA GLU A 179 31.15 5.68 -12.99
C GLU A 179 31.68 6.84 -12.12
N GLY A 180 31.66 6.67 -10.81
CA GLY A 180 32.03 7.72 -9.84
C GLY A 180 30.91 8.70 -9.48
N SER A 181 29.74 8.60 -10.12
CA SER A 181 28.55 9.39 -9.79
C SER A 181 27.56 8.59 -8.94
N VAL A 182 26.74 9.31 -8.18
CA VAL A 182 25.62 8.74 -7.42
C VAL A 182 24.37 9.58 -7.65
N VAL A 183 23.21 8.95 -7.58
CA VAL A 183 21.93 9.65 -7.62
C VAL A 183 21.68 10.30 -6.27
N CYS A 184 21.28 11.57 -6.28
CA CYS A 184 20.86 12.28 -5.09
C CYS A 184 19.45 12.84 -5.27
N LEU A 185 18.72 12.94 -4.16
CA LEU A 185 17.41 13.58 -4.04
C LEU A 185 17.57 14.95 -3.37
N LEU A 186 16.91 15.95 -3.94
CA LEU A 186 16.81 17.31 -3.42
C LEU A 186 15.33 17.68 -3.40
N GLY A 187 14.93 18.61 -2.54
CA GLY A 187 13.55 19.08 -2.52
C GLY A 187 13.33 20.28 -1.63
N ASN A 188 12.09 20.76 -1.62
CA ASN A 188 11.68 21.96 -0.89
C ASN A 188 11.74 21.80 0.64
N ALA A 189 11.55 20.59 1.15
CA ALA A 189 11.53 20.31 2.58
C ALA A 189 12.94 20.37 3.19
N GLU A 190 13.03 20.70 4.48
CA GLU A 190 14.30 20.78 5.20
C GLU A 190 14.99 19.41 5.24
N GLU A 191 14.19 18.36 5.39
CA GLU A 191 14.60 16.96 5.38
C GLU A 191 15.14 16.53 4.00
N LEU A 192 14.75 17.23 2.93
CA LEU A 192 15.23 17.04 1.55
C LEU A 192 16.33 18.03 1.15
N GLY A 193 16.86 18.80 2.11
CA GLY A 193 17.94 19.74 1.89
C GLY A 193 17.52 21.15 1.48
N GLY A 194 16.22 21.44 1.30
CA GLY A 194 15.72 22.78 0.99
C GLY A 194 16.32 23.37 -0.29
N TRP A 195 16.42 22.56 -1.34
CA TRP A 195 17.07 22.88 -2.62
C TRP A 195 18.56 23.21 -2.56
N ASP A 196 19.24 22.94 -1.44
CA ASP A 196 20.69 23.10 -1.31
C ASP A 196 21.44 21.82 -1.77
N PRO A 197 22.20 21.87 -2.88
CA PRO A 197 22.96 20.72 -3.38
C PRO A 197 23.94 20.13 -2.38
N ALA A 198 24.46 20.93 -1.43
CA ALA A 198 25.36 20.43 -0.39
C ALA A 198 24.66 19.55 0.65
N ARG A 199 23.31 19.60 0.69
CA ARG A 199 22.45 18.84 1.59
C ARG A 199 21.64 17.75 0.86
N ALA A 200 22.01 17.44 -0.38
CA ALA A 200 21.35 16.42 -1.17
C ALA A 200 21.41 15.05 -0.49
N LEU A 201 20.29 14.33 -0.50
CA LEU A 201 20.22 12.97 0.05
C LEU A 201 20.72 11.97 -0.98
N VAL A 202 21.78 11.23 -0.66
CA VAL A 202 22.28 10.17 -1.54
C VAL A 202 21.28 9.01 -1.57
N MET A 203 20.90 8.57 -2.78
CA MET A 203 20.04 7.42 -2.97
C MET A 203 20.85 6.13 -3.07
N THR A 204 20.30 5.04 -2.56
CA THR A 204 20.90 3.71 -2.63
C THR A 204 20.30 2.94 -3.79
N GLU A 205 21.15 2.33 -4.63
CA GLU A 205 20.69 1.36 -5.62
C GLU A 205 20.26 0.07 -4.90
N ALA A 206 18.94 -0.10 -4.68
CA ALA A 206 18.37 -1.19 -3.89
C ALA A 206 18.14 -2.47 -4.72
N ALA A 207 18.02 -2.30 -6.03
CA ALA A 207 17.95 -3.36 -7.04
C ALA A 207 18.52 -2.79 -8.36
N PRO A 208 18.82 -3.61 -9.38
CA PRO A 208 19.35 -3.11 -10.64
C PRO A 208 18.54 -1.93 -11.19
N ASN A 209 19.21 -0.79 -11.39
CA ASN A 209 18.64 0.47 -11.89
C ASN A 209 17.56 1.10 -11.00
N LEU A 210 17.31 0.59 -9.79
CA LEU A 210 16.29 1.07 -8.88
C LEU A 210 16.94 1.75 -7.67
N TRP A 211 16.93 3.08 -7.71
CA TRP A 211 17.45 3.95 -6.67
C TRP A 211 16.35 4.28 -5.67
N LYS A 212 16.69 4.21 -4.38
CA LYS A 212 15.74 4.45 -3.29
C LYS A 212 16.36 5.26 -2.17
N VAL A 213 15.53 6.11 -1.57
CA VAL A 213 15.80 6.74 -0.29
C VAL A 213 14.49 6.84 0.49
N ARG A 214 14.57 6.67 1.80
CA ARG A 214 13.43 6.81 2.71
C ARG A 214 13.68 7.98 3.64
N VAL A 215 12.68 8.83 3.80
CA VAL A 215 12.78 10.06 4.60
C VAL A 215 11.61 10.12 5.58
N GLY A 216 11.91 10.47 6.83
CA GLY A 216 10.89 10.81 7.82
C GLY A 216 10.54 12.28 7.73
N MET A 217 9.28 12.59 7.41
CA MET A 217 8.78 13.96 7.31
C MET A 217 7.38 14.05 7.91
N ALA A 218 6.93 15.26 8.25
CA ALA A 218 5.55 15.47 8.70
C ALA A 218 4.54 15.01 7.63
N PRO A 219 3.49 14.26 7.99
CA PRO A 219 2.47 13.85 7.04
C PRO A 219 1.67 15.05 6.51
N GLY A 220 1.17 14.95 5.28
CA GLY A 220 0.29 15.96 4.69
C GLY A 220 0.99 17.24 4.21
N ARG A 221 2.32 17.28 4.20
CA ARG A 221 3.11 18.37 3.63
C ARG A 221 3.15 18.27 2.11
N ASP A 222 3.07 19.40 1.42
CA ASP A 222 3.37 19.47 -0.01
C ASP A 222 4.88 19.31 -0.23
N VAL A 223 5.26 18.25 -0.93
CA VAL A 223 6.65 17.89 -1.21
C VAL A 223 6.93 18.12 -2.69
N GLU A 224 7.95 18.93 -2.97
CA GLU A 224 8.50 19.14 -4.30
C GLU A 224 9.94 18.62 -4.31
N TYR A 225 10.32 17.93 -5.39
CA TYR A 225 11.60 17.25 -5.54
C TYR A 225 11.98 17.07 -7.00
#